data_AF-A0A1I5ALU1-F1
#
_entry.id   AF-A0A1I5ALU1-F1
#
_cell.length_a   1.000
_cell.length_b   1.000
_cell.length_c   1.000
_cell.angle_alpha   90.00
_cell.angle_beta   90.00
_cell.angle_gamma   90.00
#
_symmetry.space_group_name_H-M   'P 1'
#
loop_
_entity.id
_entity.type
_entity.pdbx_description
1 polymer ?
#
loop_
_entity_poly.entity_id
_entity_poly.type
_entity_poly.pdbx_seq_one_letter_code
_entity_poly.pdbx_strand_id
1 'polypeptide(L)'
;MRFIVSCLFVCFFCLLSCNEIRDTDEYHAENWNKRRLDFNPTDSLEYGKTYLSIYSQIYSMSQHKTHNLTAMASMRNTSDTDTIFILSAKYYDAHGKLIRTYFDKPIYLAPMETTEAIIEEIDVAGGTGSNFIFEWKKDKNTPEPLFEGIMNSTLGQQGLSFTTIGKRIK
;
A
#
# COMPACT_ATOMS: atom_id res chain seq x y z
N MET A 1 -4.70 57.97 -14.30
CA MET A 1 -4.69 56.88 -15.31
C MET A 1 -3.37 56.09 -15.38
N ARG A 2 -2.18 56.72 -15.37
CA ARG A 2 -0.89 55.99 -15.45
C ARG A 2 -0.64 54.95 -14.35
N PHE A 3 -1.01 55.25 -13.10
CA PHE A 3 -0.84 54.32 -11.96
C PHE A 3 -1.79 53.11 -12.02
N ILE A 4 -3.00 53.28 -12.55
CA ILE A 4 -4.00 52.20 -12.68
C ILE A 4 -3.55 51.18 -13.74
N VAL A 5 -2.99 51.66 -14.85
CA VAL A 5 -2.42 50.82 -15.91
C VAL A 5 -1.22 50.02 -15.39
N SER A 6 -0.37 50.63 -14.55
CA SER A 6 0.77 49.96 -13.93
C SER A 6 0.34 48.86 -12.95
N CYS A 7 -0.72 49.08 -12.15
CA CYS A 7 -1.26 48.04 -11.27
C CYS A 7 -1.91 46.88 -12.03
N LEU A 8 -2.59 47.16 -13.15
CA LEU A 8 -3.16 46.11 -14.00
C LEU A 8 -2.08 45.22 -14.64
N PHE A 9 -0.94 45.81 -15.01
CA PHE A 9 0.17 45.08 -15.61
C PHE A 9 0.89 44.17 -14.61
N VAL A 10 1.06 44.63 -13.36
CA VAL A 10 1.62 43.82 -12.26
C VAL A 10 0.67 42.68 -11.86
N CYS A 11 -0.64 42.92 -11.87
CA CYS A 11 -1.64 41.90 -11.55
C CYS A 11 -1.72 40.80 -12.64
N PHE A 12 -1.51 41.16 -13.91
CA PHE A 12 -1.42 40.19 -15.00
C PHE A 12 -0.17 39.28 -14.91
N PHE A 13 0.96 39.80 -14.42
CA PHE A 13 2.17 39.02 -14.20
C PHE A 13 2.07 38.00 -13.05
N CYS A 14 1.22 38.27 -12.05
CA CYS A 14 1.00 37.32 -10.94
C CYS A 14 0.13 36.11 -11.32
N LEU A 15 -0.66 36.19 -12.40
CA LEU A 15 -1.50 35.07 -12.86
C LEU A 15 -0.74 34.04 -13.71
N LEU A 16 0.53 34.33 -14.06
CA LEU A 16 1.41 33.42 -14.79
C LEU A 16 2.40 32.68 -13.86
N SER A 17 2.17 32.71 -12.54
CA SER A 17 2.92 31.84 -11.64
C SER A 17 2.62 30.39 -11.99
N CYS A 18 3.58 29.73 -12.63
CA CYS A 18 3.54 28.35 -13.06
C CYS A 18 2.99 27.44 -11.96
N ASN A 19 1.89 26.76 -12.28
CA ASN A 19 1.62 25.47 -11.69
C ASN A 19 2.62 24.51 -12.34
N GLU A 20 3.70 24.17 -11.65
CA GLU A 20 4.43 22.95 -12.00
C GLU A 20 3.46 21.80 -11.81
N ILE A 21 2.92 21.30 -12.93
CA ILE A 21 2.35 19.96 -12.96
C ILE A 21 3.55 19.05 -12.72
N ARG A 22 3.71 18.62 -11.48
CA ARG A 22 4.62 17.54 -11.16
C ARG A 22 4.08 16.33 -11.88
N ASP A 23 4.79 15.86 -12.88
CA ASP A 23 4.57 14.53 -13.47
C ASP A 23 4.52 13.53 -12.31
N THR A 24 3.32 13.08 -11.95
CA THR A 24 3.11 11.97 -11.01
C THR A 24 3.30 10.67 -11.78
N ASP A 25 4.45 10.51 -12.42
CA ASP A 25 4.80 9.29 -13.12
C ASP A 25 5.55 8.36 -12.15
N GLU A 26 4.95 7.20 -11.90
CA GLU A 26 5.58 5.92 -11.55
C GLU A 26 6.28 5.72 -10.18
N TYR A 27 6.21 6.63 -9.21
CA TYR A 27 7.09 6.49 -8.02
C TYR A 27 6.64 5.51 -6.90
N HIS A 28 5.53 4.79 -7.02
CA HIS A 28 5.03 3.96 -5.89
C HIS A 28 4.55 2.55 -6.21
N ALA A 29 4.57 2.13 -7.47
CA ALA A 29 4.35 0.73 -7.79
C ALA A 29 5.69 -0.01 -7.65
N GLU A 30 5.92 -0.62 -6.48
CA GLU A 30 7.06 -1.51 -6.27
C GLU A 30 7.18 -2.47 -7.48
N ASN A 31 8.32 -2.43 -8.17
CA ASN A 31 8.49 -3.23 -9.39
C ASN A 31 8.78 -4.68 -9.00
N TRP A 32 7.73 -5.43 -8.70
CA TRP A 32 7.79 -6.83 -8.30
C TRP A 32 8.55 -7.71 -9.28
N ASN A 33 8.63 -7.31 -10.57
CA ASN A 33 9.38 -8.06 -11.58
C ASN A 33 10.89 -8.06 -11.32
N LYS A 34 11.46 -7.02 -10.70
CA LYS A 34 12.89 -6.99 -10.35
C LYS A 34 13.25 -7.99 -9.25
N ARG A 35 12.26 -8.37 -8.41
CA ARG A 35 12.42 -9.27 -7.26
C ARG A 35 11.99 -10.70 -7.56
N ARG A 36 11.50 -10.94 -8.78
CA ARG A 36 10.93 -12.21 -9.19
C ARG A 36 12.01 -13.29 -9.16
N LEU A 37 11.69 -14.40 -8.50
CA LEU A 37 12.45 -15.62 -8.65
C LEU A 37 11.98 -16.35 -9.91
N ASP A 38 12.92 -16.71 -10.78
CA ASP A 38 12.63 -17.51 -11.97
C ASP A 38 12.45 -19.01 -11.63
N PHE A 39 12.62 -19.40 -10.36
CA PHE A 39 12.40 -20.75 -9.86
C PHE A 39 11.47 -20.76 -8.64
N ASN A 40 10.76 -21.86 -8.43
CA ASN A 40 9.90 -22.02 -7.26
C ASN A 40 10.74 -22.34 -6.01
N PRO A 41 10.53 -21.64 -4.88
CA PRO A 41 11.21 -21.96 -3.63
C PRO A 41 10.96 -23.42 -3.24
N THR A 42 12.04 -24.12 -2.87
CA THR A 42 12.09 -25.57 -2.61
C THR A 42 10.93 -26.07 -1.73
N ASP A 43 10.50 -27.31 -1.95
CA ASP A 43 9.44 -27.96 -1.15
C ASP A 43 9.81 -28.21 0.31
N SER A 44 11.09 -28.05 0.67
CA SER A 44 11.56 -28.15 2.07
C SER A 44 11.16 -26.95 2.93
N LEU A 45 10.78 -25.82 2.33
CA LEU A 45 10.41 -24.61 3.06
C LEU A 45 9.01 -24.75 3.68
N GLU A 46 8.85 -24.23 4.90
CA GLU A 46 7.57 -24.17 5.57
C GLU A 46 6.68 -23.14 4.88
N TYR A 47 5.46 -23.56 4.51
CA TYR A 47 4.44 -22.70 3.96
C TYR A 47 3.62 -22.03 5.06
N GLY A 48 3.25 -20.77 4.83
CA GLY A 48 2.25 -20.08 5.63
C GLY A 48 1.34 -19.19 4.80
N LYS A 49 0.19 -18.85 5.39
CA LYS A 49 -0.77 -17.90 4.81
C LYS A 49 -1.20 -16.90 5.87
N THR A 50 -1.13 -15.62 5.54
CA THR A 50 -1.51 -14.52 6.43
C THR A 50 -2.63 -13.69 5.84
N TYR A 51 -3.63 -13.41 6.66
CA TYR A 51 -4.71 -12.46 6.39
C TYR A 51 -4.37 -11.11 7.00
N LEU A 52 -4.45 -10.03 6.23
CA LEU A 52 -4.28 -8.66 6.72
C LEU A 52 -5.52 -7.83 6.40
N SER A 53 -6.18 -7.31 7.42
CA SER A 53 -7.29 -6.35 7.23
C SER A 53 -6.75 -5.07 6.62
N ILE A 54 -7.37 -4.57 5.56
CA ILE A 54 -7.04 -3.28 4.95
C ILE A 54 -8.32 -2.47 4.75
N TYR A 55 -8.28 -1.16 5.01
CA TYR A 55 -9.44 -0.28 4.85
C TYR A 55 -9.09 0.85 3.88
N SER A 56 -9.68 0.82 2.69
CA SER A 56 -9.68 1.96 1.76
C SER A 56 -10.69 3.03 2.20
N GLN A 57 -11.69 2.65 3.01
CA GLN A 57 -12.69 3.55 3.56
C GLN A 57 -13.05 3.19 5.00
N ILE A 58 -13.40 4.19 5.80
CA ILE A 58 -13.99 4.01 7.14
C ILE A 58 -15.24 4.87 7.31
N TYR A 59 -16.20 4.42 8.11
CA TYR A 59 -17.37 5.23 8.44
C TYR A 59 -17.01 6.43 9.30
N SER A 60 -17.74 7.53 9.11
CA SER A 60 -17.54 8.78 9.82
C SER A 60 -18.85 9.44 10.17
N MET A 61 -19.02 9.80 11.44
CA MET A 61 -20.22 10.40 12.04
C MET A 61 -21.49 9.54 11.97
N SER A 62 -21.72 8.78 10.89
CA SER A 62 -22.88 7.93 10.65
C SER A 62 -22.55 6.81 9.65
N GLN A 63 -23.47 5.87 9.46
CA GLN A 63 -23.37 4.81 8.46
C GLN A 63 -23.54 5.30 7.00
N HIS A 64 -23.93 6.56 6.80
CA HIS A 64 -24.17 7.12 5.46
C HIS A 64 -22.98 7.92 4.92
N LYS A 65 -21.90 8.05 5.69
CA LYS A 65 -20.75 8.85 5.33
C LYS A 65 -19.47 8.08 5.62
N THR A 66 -18.60 8.00 4.63
CA THR A 66 -17.27 7.40 4.74
C THR A 66 -16.18 8.43 4.49
N HIS A 67 -14.99 8.15 4.99
CA HIS A 67 -13.75 8.81 4.61
C HIS A 67 -12.86 7.82 3.88
N ASN A 68 -12.31 8.26 2.74
CA ASN A 68 -11.33 7.50 2.01
C ASN A 68 -9.97 7.59 2.70
N LEU A 69 -9.19 6.52 2.60
CA LEU A 69 -7.88 6.37 3.23
C LEU A 69 -6.87 5.96 2.17
N THR A 70 -5.65 6.48 2.27
CA THR A 70 -4.49 5.79 1.70
C THR A 70 -4.17 4.61 2.60
N ALA A 71 -3.93 3.43 2.02
CA ALA A 71 -3.55 2.25 2.76
C ALA A 71 -2.22 1.69 2.25
N MET A 72 -1.36 1.32 3.19
CA MET A 72 -0.06 0.69 2.93
C MET A 72 -0.05 -0.68 3.60
N ALA A 73 0.10 -1.73 2.80
CA ALA A 73 0.34 -3.08 3.29
C ALA A 73 1.84 -3.37 3.25
N SER A 74 2.48 -3.34 4.42
CA SER A 74 3.90 -3.61 4.62
C SER A 74 4.15 -5.10 4.82
N MET A 75 5.13 -5.63 4.10
CA MET A 75 5.62 -7.00 4.16
C MET A 75 7.07 -6.97 4.64
N ARG A 76 7.32 -7.48 5.85
CA ARG A 76 8.63 -7.40 6.50
C ARG A 76 9.23 -8.77 6.74
N ASN A 77 10.49 -8.94 6.39
CA ASN A 77 11.31 -10.00 6.93
C ASN A 77 11.83 -9.58 8.31
N THR A 78 11.45 -10.33 9.35
CA THR A 78 11.88 -10.07 10.73
C THR A 78 13.12 -10.85 11.13
N SER A 79 13.62 -11.73 10.24
CA SER A 79 14.91 -12.40 10.41
C SER A 79 16.06 -11.45 10.10
N ASP A 80 17.09 -11.48 10.93
CA ASP A 80 18.37 -10.78 10.74
C ASP A 80 19.41 -11.62 9.98
N THR A 81 19.14 -12.91 9.73
CA THR A 81 20.07 -13.81 9.06
C THR A 81 19.52 -14.43 7.77
N ASP A 82 18.23 -14.76 7.74
CA ASP A 82 17.66 -15.62 6.71
C ASP A 82 16.78 -14.84 5.74
N THR A 83 16.77 -15.28 4.49
CA THR A 83 15.85 -14.77 3.47
C THR A 83 14.52 -15.51 3.55
N ILE A 84 13.41 -14.79 3.39
CA ILE A 84 12.07 -15.37 3.27
C ILE A 84 11.50 -15.15 1.87
N PHE A 85 10.42 -15.85 1.54
CA PHE A 85 9.80 -15.78 0.23
C PHE A 85 8.32 -15.45 0.36
N ILE A 86 7.86 -14.40 -0.32
CA ILE A 86 6.43 -14.11 -0.45
C ILE A 86 5.99 -14.62 -1.82
N LEU A 87 5.10 -15.60 -1.83
CA LEU A 87 4.62 -16.28 -3.03
C LEU A 87 3.58 -15.46 -3.79
N SER A 88 2.69 -14.79 -3.05
CA SER A 88 1.67 -13.93 -3.65
C SER A 88 1.14 -12.89 -2.67
N ALA A 89 0.64 -11.79 -3.22
CA ALA A 89 -0.10 -10.75 -2.52
C ALA A 89 -1.40 -10.45 -3.29
N LYS A 90 -2.53 -10.83 -2.70
CA LYS A 90 -3.87 -10.72 -3.33
C LYS A 90 -4.78 -9.83 -2.50
N TYR A 91 -5.39 -8.84 -3.13
CA TYR A 91 -6.25 -7.84 -2.52
C TYR A 91 -7.73 -8.10 -2.84
N TYR A 92 -8.55 -8.20 -1.80
CA TYR A 92 -9.98 -8.54 -1.88
C TYR A 92 -10.84 -7.40 -1.34
N ASP A 93 -12.03 -7.23 -1.92
CA ASP A 93 -13.05 -6.30 -1.42
C ASP A 93 -13.76 -6.82 -0.16
N ALA A 94 -14.60 -5.98 0.43
CA ALA A 94 -15.41 -6.31 1.61
C ALA A 94 -16.41 -7.47 1.40
N HIS A 95 -16.65 -7.90 0.15
CA HIS A 95 -17.50 -9.03 -0.20
C HIS A 95 -16.71 -10.30 -0.51
N GLY A 96 -15.37 -10.25 -0.39
CA GLY A 96 -14.48 -11.38 -0.67
C GLY A 96 -14.18 -11.59 -2.16
N LYS A 97 -14.47 -10.61 -3.02
CA LYS A 97 -14.09 -10.65 -4.44
C LYS A 97 -12.66 -10.15 -4.60
N LEU A 98 -11.86 -10.87 -5.38
CA LEU A 98 -10.51 -10.44 -5.74
C LEU A 98 -10.57 -9.16 -6.58
N ILE A 99 -9.98 -8.07 -6.08
CA ILE A 99 -9.84 -6.79 -6.76
C ILE A 99 -8.57 -6.80 -7.62
N ARG A 100 -7.44 -7.13 -6.98
CA ARG A 100 -6.11 -6.99 -7.58
C ARG A 100 -5.18 -8.09 -7.09
N THR A 101 -4.33 -8.57 -7.99
CA THR A 101 -3.17 -9.39 -7.63
C THR A 101 -1.94 -8.52 -7.85
N TYR A 102 -1.24 -8.15 -6.78
CA TYR A 102 -0.03 -7.31 -6.89
C TYR A 102 1.13 -8.11 -7.47
N PHE A 103 1.26 -9.36 -7.03
CA PHE A 103 2.11 -10.37 -7.64
C PHE A 103 1.59 -11.76 -7.27
N ASP A 104 1.78 -12.72 -8.19
CA ASP A 104 1.49 -14.15 -8.03
C ASP A 104 2.71 -15.03 -8.33
N LYS A 105 3.87 -14.40 -8.50
CA LYS A 105 5.16 -15.05 -8.65
C LYS A 105 5.99 -14.79 -7.40
N PRO A 106 6.73 -15.81 -6.89
CA PRO A 106 7.52 -15.65 -5.69
C PRO A 106 8.53 -14.51 -5.81
N ILE A 107 8.57 -13.68 -4.78
CA ILE A 107 9.62 -12.70 -4.51
C ILE A 107 10.37 -13.12 -3.25
N TYR A 108 11.64 -12.74 -3.16
CA TYR A 108 12.40 -12.88 -1.92
C TYR A 108 12.38 -11.56 -1.13
N LEU A 109 12.49 -11.66 0.19
CA LEU A 109 12.83 -10.55 1.08
C LEU A 109 14.10 -10.92 1.83
N ALA A 110 15.16 -10.14 1.61
CA ALA A 110 16.44 -10.28 2.30
C ALA A 110 16.27 -10.09 3.82
N PRO A 111 17.25 -10.49 4.64
CA PRO A 111 17.19 -10.25 6.08
C PRO A 111 16.91 -8.78 6.39
N MET A 112 15.98 -8.54 7.32
CA MET A 112 15.49 -7.21 7.73
C MET A 112 14.86 -6.36 6.61
N GLU A 113 14.62 -6.91 5.42
CA GLU A 113 14.04 -6.17 4.30
C GLU A 113 12.52 -5.94 4.49
N THR A 114 12.05 -4.80 4.00
CA THR A 114 10.61 -4.46 3.93
C THR A 114 10.24 -4.07 2.50
N THR A 115 9.04 -4.46 2.08
CA THR A 115 8.40 -3.98 0.84
C THR A 115 6.93 -3.68 1.09
N GLU A 116 6.34 -2.84 0.26
CA GLU A 116 4.99 -2.33 0.48
C GLU A 116 4.11 -2.46 -0.77
N ALA A 117 2.83 -2.74 -0.54
CA ALA A 117 1.76 -2.52 -1.51
C ALA A 117 0.93 -1.32 -1.07
N ILE A 118 0.82 -0.31 -1.94
CA ILE A 118 0.08 0.92 -1.67
C ILE A 118 -1.27 0.88 -2.40
N ILE A 119 -2.32 1.32 -1.71
CA ILE A 119 -3.66 1.62 -2.23
C ILE A 119 -3.86 3.12 -2.01
N GLU A 120 -4.04 3.83 -3.12
CA GLU A 120 -4.22 5.27 -3.12
C GLU A 120 -5.58 5.68 -2.54
N GLU A 121 -5.66 6.88 -1.96
CA GLU A 121 -6.91 7.41 -1.38
C GLU A 121 -8.09 7.46 -2.38
N ILE A 122 -7.80 7.58 -3.68
CA ILE A 122 -8.83 7.58 -4.72
C ILE A 122 -9.37 6.17 -5.03
N ASP A 123 -8.64 5.12 -4.68
CA ASP A 123 -9.03 3.73 -4.91
C ASP A 123 -9.92 3.22 -3.76
N VAL A 124 -11.24 3.34 -3.97
CA VAL A 124 -12.26 2.91 -3.02
C VAL A 124 -12.77 1.49 -3.27
N ALA A 125 -12.15 0.72 -4.18
CA ALA A 125 -12.64 -0.59 -4.58
C ALA A 125 -12.70 -1.59 -3.41
N GLY A 126 -11.88 -1.39 -2.37
CA GLY A 126 -11.89 -2.20 -1.16
C GLY A 126 -13.08 -1.98 -0.23
N GLY A 127 -13.71 -0.81 -0.30
CA GLY A 127 -14.74 -0.38 0.64
C GLY A 127 -14.25 -0.35 2.09
N THR A 128 -15.14 -0.73 3.02
CA THR A 128 -14.94 -0.62 4.48
C THR A 128 -14.48 -1.91 5.15
N GLY A 129 -14.05 -2.92 4.38
CA GLY A 129 -13.75 -4.25 4.92
C GLY A 129 -12.83 -5.09 4.04
N SER A 130 -12.02 -4.46 3.20
CA SER A 130 -11.08 -5.16 2.34
C SER A 130 -9.97 -5.88 3.11
N ASN A 131 -9.23 -6.72 2.40
CA ASN A 131 -8.12 -7.47 2.99
C ASN A 131 -7.07 -7.87 1.95
N PHE A 132 -5.87 -8.14 2.45
CA PHE A 132 -4.86 -8.89 1.71
C PHE A 132 -4.76 -10.31 2.21
N ILE A 133 -4.52 -11.21 1.27
CA ILE A 133 -4.01 -12.55 1.52
C ILE A 133 -2.58 -12.62 1.00
N PHE A 134 -1.66 -12.92 1.92
CA PHE A 134 -0.26 -13.20 1.63
C PHE A 134 -0.01 -14.69 1.78
N GLU A 135 0.63 -15.27 0.77
CA GLU A 135 1.17 -16.62 0.86
C GLU A 135 2.68 -16.52 0.91
N TRP A 136 3.33 -17.26 1.79
CA TRP A 136 4.76 -17.14 2.03
C TRP A 136 5.40 -18.49 2.35
N LYS A 137 6.72 -18.54 2.18
CA LYS A 137 7.59 -19.67 2.53
C LYS A 137 8.79 -19.16 3.32
N LYS A 138 9.23 -19.94 4.30
CA LYS A 138 10.44 -19.68 5.11
C LYS A 138 11.16 -20.98 5.46
N ASP A 139 12.39 -20.89 5.95
CA ASP A 139 13.02 -22.03 6.61
C ASP A 139 12.32 -22.33 7.95
N LYS A 140 12.43 -23.57 8.43
CA LYS A 140 11.82 -24.04 9.67
C LYS A 140 12.19 -23.19 10.89
N ASN A 141 13.45 -22.75 10.97
CA ASN A 141 13.96 -21.97 12.12
C ASN A 141 13.91 -20.44 11.90
N THR A 142 13.54 -19.98 10.71
CA THR A 142 13.37 -18.56 10.43
C THR A 142 12.09 -18.03 11.08
N PRO A 143 12.09 -16.81 11.63
CA PRO A 143 10.86 -16.12 12.04
C PRO A 143 9.84 -15.97 10.92
N GLU A 144 8.56 -15.85 11.28
CA GLU A 144 7.51 -15.55 10.30
C GLU A 144 7.62 -14.10 9.78
N PRO A 145 7.24 -13.84 8.52
CA PRO A 145 7.06 -12.48 8.04
C PRO A 145 6.04 -11.71 8.88
N LEU A 146 6.35 -10.45 9.16
CA LEU A 146 5.40 -9.52 9.75
C LEU A 146 4.68 -8.76 8.63
N PHE A 147 3.35 -8.83 8.66
CA PHE A 147 2.48 -8.07 7.77
C PHE A 147 1.75 -7.00 8.56
N GLU A 148 1.85 -5.76 8.14
CA GLU A 148 1.23 -4.61 8.80
C GLU A 148 0.47 -3.78 7.78
N GLY A 149 -0.75 -3.37 8.15
CA GLY A 149 -1.53 -2.42 7.38
C GLY A 149 -1.48 -1.08 8.07
N ILE A 150 -1.08 -0.03 7.37
CA ILE A 150 -1.11 1.35 7.86
C ILE A 150 -2.14 2.09 7.02
N MET A 151 -3.12 2.70 7.67
CA MET A 151 -4.12 3.52 7.00
C MET A 151 -3.97 4.94 7.49
N ASN A 152 -3.99 5.89 6.55
CA ASN A 152 -3.96 7.31 6.87
C ASN A 152 -4.89 8.10 5.96
N SER A 153 -5.40 9.21 6.50
CA SER A 153 -5.97 10.28 5.67
C SER A 153 -5.56 11.62 6.25
N THR A 154 -5.25 12.54 5.34
CA THR A 154 -4.91 13.93 5.64
C THR A 154 -5.97 14.89 5.13
N LEU A 155 -7.11 14.38 4.67
CA LEU A 155 -8.23 15.20 4.21
C LEU A 155 -8.88 15.95 5.38
N GLY A 156 -8.92 17.28 5.28
CA GLY A 156 -9.57 18.15 6.26
C GLY A 156 -8.63 18.63 7.36
N GLN A 157 -9.19 19.07 8.49
CA GLN A 157 -8.43 19.65 9.60
C GLN A 157 -7.97 18.62 10.65
N GLN A 158 -8.45 17.39 10.56
CA GLN A 158 -8.12 16.30 11.49
C GLN A 158 -7.52 15.15 10.69
N GLY A 159 -6.21 14.93 10.86
CA GLY A 159 -5.56 13.75 10.34
C GLY A 159 -5.95 12.52 11.15
N LEU A 160 -6.12 11.39 10.46
CA LEU A 160 -6.34 10.10 11.11
C LEU A 160 -5.30 9.11 10.62
N SER A 161 -4.81 8.28 11.53
CA SER A 161 -3.95 7.16 11.18
C SER A 161 -4.15 6.02 12.17
N PHE A 162 -4.16 4.80 11.67
CA PHE A 162 -4.18 3.61 12.51
C PHE A 162 -3.48 2.45 11.80
N THR A 163 -3.20 1.39 12.56
CA THR A 163 -2.55 0.19 12.05
C THR A 163 -3.40 -1.05 12.27
N THR A 164 -3.09 -2.07 11.49
CA THR A 164 -3.60 -3.43 11.61
C THR A 164 -2.44 -4.39 11.49
N ILE A 165 -2.58 -5.57 12.10
CA ILE A 165 -1.53 -6.60 12.10
C ILE A 165 -2.10 -7.84 11.42
N GLY A 166 -1.28 -8.46 10.58
CA GLY A 166 -1.63 -9.70 9.90
C GLY A 166 -1.82 -10.86 10.87
N LYS A 167 -2.80 -11.72 10.59
CA LYS A 167 -3.07 -12.95 11.34
C LYS A 167 -2.77 -14.17 10.48
N ARG A 168 -1.90 -15.06 10.94
CA ARG A 168 -1.67 -16.37 10.30
C ARG A 168 -2.97 -17.17 10.30
N ILE A 169 -3.33 -17.69 9.12
CA ILE A 169 -4.55 -18.50 8.90
C ILE A 169 -4.22 -19.91 8.37
N LYS A 170 -3.00 -20.16 7.92
CA LYS A 170 -2.42 -21.49 7.64
C LYS A 170 -0.92 -21.48 7.91
#